data_AF-A0A1F9LPL8-F1
#
_entry.id   AF-A0A1F9LPL8-F1
#
_cell.length_a   1.000
_cell.length_b   1.000
_cell.length_c   1.000
_cell.angle_alpha   90.00
_cell.angle_beta   90.00
_cell.angle_gamma   90.00
#
_symmetry.space_group_name_H-M   'P 1'
#
loop_
_entity.id
_entity.type
_entity.pdbx_description
1 polymer ?
#
loop_
_entity_poly.entity_id
_entity_poly.type
_entity_poly.pdbx_seq_one_letter_code
_entity_poly.pdbx_strand_id
1 'polypeptide(L)'
;MMKDKVTAIIETFWQGRKKSLIQMITEQTKALDDMLTVEDHYRQGRSNAQQLQRSMGDFGGGTIDTTALATLFRKADDHGTSPAARLARMKALQAELHTLLGALDTLVPGYEMVTLQGEKADEVVTAYDRKIAPVVRVFSVLRKVALELRGKYDPRKHDAFYSTFDWRNLNNTEMALCPPYVVLAEPEELTGHFFGQLLQLVSTGRPIKLLVLQGKVSGDPGEIGRAAATKLVADIGFLSMSLRHVFVLQSSLALPEHLHHGLLRGLVTLRPSIFSLLSDYSRSNRPLEQRAIDALRSRAFPHFIFDPDQSLDFVDCLDVTGNPETDRHFATSELVYVDESGKEQKAPHTMTFADFIASEGILGDHFTPLAQHLDEASIMPLDEYLLKSHQQREGRTPYILYLDGNRRLVKMVPSKALIAQTIDRLHLWRALQELAGVENPHVLRARSETAAKFEDEKRRSIDEAKMVMENQLRQREDFAVASAMKNLALRLTGLDPAGFDLTVDPAALRTAAPSAATPRIEPSATPTAPAKPATPAGGSAWIDTPLCTSCDECVNINKSIFGYNADKKAFVKNPKGGPFKDIVKAAEKCSAGIIHPGNPQDPGEKNLDKLIEKAAKFQ
;
A
#
# COMPACT_ATOMS: atom_id res chain seq x y z
N MET A 1 -24.12 13.63 -6.81
CA MET A 1 -23.33 14.03 -5.61
C MET A 1 -22.01 13.28 -5.46
N MET A 2 -22.00 11.94 -5.29
CA MET A 2 -20.73 11.18 -5.17
C MET A 2 -19.82 11.39 -6.39
N LYS A 3 -20.39 11.21 -7.59
CA LYS A 3 -19.70 11.43 -8.87
C LYS A 3 -19.05 12.82 -8.92
N ASP A 4 -19.78 13.87 -8.58
CA ASP A 4 -19.28 15.25 -8.62
C ASP A 4 -18.12 15.48 -7.65
N LYS A 5 -18.20 14.94 -6.42
CA LYS A 5 -17.11 15.02 -5.42
C LYS A 5 -15.85 14.32 -5.95
N VAL A 6 -15.98 13.11 -6.50
CA VAL A 6 -14.85 12.34 -7.03
C VAL A 6 -14.24 13.02 -8.27
N THR A 7 -15.10 13.54 -9.15
CA THR A 7 -14.73 14.34 -10.33
C THR A 7 -13.86 15.53 -9.93
N ALA A 8 -14.28 16.30 -8.93
CA ALA A 8 -13.51 17.44 -8.42
C ALA A 8 -12.14 17.05 -7.84
N ILE A 9 -12.03 15.90 -7.15
CA ILE A 9 -10.77 15.38 -6.62
C ILE A 9 -9.82 15.00 -7.76
N ILE A 10 -10.30 14.24 -8.75
CA ILE A 10 -9.50 13.83 -9.91
C ILE A 10 -9.05 15.05 -10.71
N GLU A 11 -9.93 16.04 -10.89
CA GLU A 11 -9.61 17.28 -11.57
C GLU A 11 -8.48 18.04 -10.88
N THR A 12 -8.61 18.25 -9.57
CA THR A 12 -7.62 18.97 -8.77
C THR A 12 -6.26 18.26 -8.81
N PHE A 13 -6.28 16.93 -8.68
CA PHE A 13 -5.09 16.09 -8.83
C PHE A 13 -4.43 16.27 -10.20
N TRP A 14 -5.21 16.23 -11.27
CA TRP A 14 -4.71 16.34 -12.62
C TRP A 14 -4.15 17.73 -12.93
N GLN A 15 -4.80 18.81 -12.48
CA GLN A 15 -4.32 20.17 -12.71
C GLN A 15 -2.91 20.38 -12.12
N GLY A 16 -2.62 19.82 -10.94
CA GLY A 16 -1.28 19.87 -10.34
C GLY A 16 -0.23 19.13 -11.17
N ARG A 17 -0.57 17.95 -11.71
CA ARG A 17 0.32 17.15 -12.56
C ARG A 17 0.53 17.79 -13.93
N LYS A 18 -0.52 18.31 -14.55
CA LYS A 18 -0.47 19.06 -15.80
C LYS A 18 0.49 20.24 -15.68
N LYS A 19 0.38 21.04 -14.60
CA LYS A 19 1.32 22.16 -14.35
C LYS A 19 2.78 21.69 -14.27
N SER A 20 3.03 20.57 -13.58
CA SER A 20 4.38 20.00 -13.44
C SER A 20 4.95 19.52 -14.78
N LEU A 21 4.11 18.89 -15.61
CA LEU A 21 4.49 18.46 -16.97
C LEU A 21 4.83 19.67 -17.85
N ILE A 22 4.00 20.71 -17.84
CA ILE A 22 4.24 21.95 -18.61
C ILE A 22 5.54 22.60 -18.18
N GLN A 23 5.80 22.67 -16.87
CA GLN A 23 7.05 23.22 -16.34
C GLN A 23 8.26 22.42 -16.85
N MET A 24 8.21 21.08 -16.78
CA MET A 24 9.30 20.22 -17.27
C MET A 24 9.60 20.45 -18.76
N ILE A 25 8.56 20.54 -19.59
CA ILE A 25 8.72 20.77 -21.03
C ILE A 25 9.34 22.16 -21.26
N THR A 26 8.84 23.18 -20.58
CA THR A 26 9.33 24.57 -20.69
C THR A 26 10.81 24.69 -20.32
N GLU A 27 11.22 24.04 -19.22
CA GLU A 27 12.61 24.03 -18.77
C GLU A 27 13.55 23.33 -19.77
N GLN A 28 13.13 22.20 -20.34
CA GLN A 28 13.93 21.48 -21.34
C GLN A 28 14.01 22.24 -22.67
N THR A 29 12.91 22.87 -23.11
CA THR A 29 12.91 23.74 -24.30
C THR A 29 13.90 24.89 -24.10
N LYS A 30 13.84 25.57 -22.97
CA LYS A 30 14.77 26.67 -22.65
C LYS A 30 16.22 26.21 -22.63
N ALA A 31 16.52 25.06 -22.01
CA ALA A 31 17.87 24.53 -21.98
C ALA A 31 18.40 24.21 -23.40
N LEU A 32 17.54 23.72 -24.30
CA LEU A 32 17.89 23.50 -25.69
C LEU A 32 18.12 24.81 -26.45
N ASP A 33 17.29 25.82 -26.22
CA ASP A 33 17.43 27.15 -26.82
C ASP A 33 18.74 27.83 -26.40
N ASP A 34 19.06 27.79 -25.11
CA ASP A 34 20.30 28.33 -24.57
C ASP A 34 21.51 27.61 -25.18
N MET A 35 21.46 26.28 -25.30
CA MET A 35 22.53 25.48 -25.90
C MET A 35 22.71 25.81 -27.39
N LEU A 36 21.62 25.93 -28.16
CA LEU A 36 21.66 26.29 -29.57
C LEU A 36 22.19 27.72 -29.78
N THR A 37 21.83 28.66 -28.91
CA THR A 37 22.34 30.04 -28.93
C THR A 37 23.85 30.05 -28.71
N VAL A 38 24.33 29.27 -27.74
CA VAL A 38 25.76 29.12 -27.44
C VAL A 38 26.49 28.46 -28.61
N GLU A 39 25.95 27.38 -29.19
CA GLU A 39 26.55 26.73 -30.36
C GLU A 39 26.60 27.64 -31.59
N ASP A 40 25.54 28.38 -31.88
CA ASP A 40 25.50 29.34 -32.99
C ASP A 40 26.51 30.48 -32.76
N HIS A 41 26.64 30.99 -31.53
CA HIS A 41 27.68 31.97 -31.16
C HIS A 41 29.10 31.43 -31.34
N TYR A 42 29.39 30.21 -30.86
CA TYR A 42 30.71 29.58 -31.03
C TYR A 42 31.03 29.28 -32.49
N ARG A 43 30.05 28.85 -33.30
CA ARG A 43 30.25 28.62 -34.74
C ARG A 43 30.52 29.90 -35.49
N GLN A 44 29.74 30.96 -35.26
CA GLN A 44 29.97 32.27 -35.87
C GLN A 44 31.35 32.81 -35.49
N GLY A 45 31.74 32.71 -34.21
CA GLY A 45 33.06 33.09 -33.73
C GLY A 45 34.21 32.31 -34.35
N ARG A 46 34.08 30.99 -34.55
CA ARG A 46 35.13 30.13 -35.15
C ARG A 46 35.22 30.20 -36.68
N SER A 47 34.12 30.57 -37.34
CA SER A 47 34.06 30.65 -38.81
C SER A 47 34.32 32.07 -39.36
N ASN A 48 34.38 33.09 -38.49
CA ASN A 48 34.65 34.47 -38.86
C ASN A 48 36.03 34.92 -38.36
N ALA A 49 36.98 35.08 -39.30
CA ALA A 49 38.35 35.49 -39.01
C ALA A 49 38.45 36.83 -38.23
N GLN A 50 37.53 37.78 -38.48
CA GLN A 50 37.49 39.06 -37.76
C GLN A 50 37.03 38.91 -36.30
N GLN A 51 36.11 37.98 -36.01
CA GLN A 51 35.69 37.70 -34.64
C GLN A 51 36.76 36.93 -33.87
N LEU A 52 37.42 35.95 -34.50
CA LEU A 52 38.61 35.27 -33.94
C LEU A 52 39.70 36.27 -33.56
N GLN A 53 39.99 37.23 -34.43
CA GLN A 53 40.97 38.28 -34.18
C GLN A 53 40.57 39.19 -33.00
N ARG A 54 39.28 39.54 -32.87
CA ARG A 54 38.76 40.30 -31.71
C ARG A 54 38.80 39.50 -30.41
N SER A 55 38.50 38.21 -30.44
CA SER A 55 38.51 37.34 -29.26
C SER A 55 39.92 37.00 -28.75
N MET A 56 40.94 37.04 -29.62
CA MET A 56 42.34 36.77 -29.27
C MET A 56 43.13 38.03 -28.89
N GLY A 57 42.51 39.22 -28.98
CA GLY A 57 43.12 40.51 -28.65
C GLY A 57 44.35 40.86 -29.50
N ASP A 58 45.07 41.92 -29.10
CA ASP A 58 46.27 42.41 -29.81
C ASP A 58 47.38 41.35 -29.94
N PHE A 59 47.38 40.34 -29.07
CA PHE A 59 48.37 39.26 -29.08
C PHE A 59 48.16 38.26 -30.23
N GLY A 60 46.90 37.99 -30.62
CA GLY A 60 46.56 37.02 -31.67
C GLY A 60 46.63 37.58 -33.09
N GLY A 61 46.41 38.87 -33.29
CA GLY A 61 46.32 39.49 -34.62
C GLY A 61 47.64 39.57 -35.41
N GLY A 62 48.79 39.46 -34.73
CA GLY A 62 50.11 39.55 -35.38
C GLY A 62 50.91 38.24 -35.42
N THR A 63 50.53 37.22 -34.65
CA THR A 63 51.33 35.98 -34.49
C THR A 63 50.63 34.73 -35.02
N ILE A 64 49.30 34.75 -35.18
CA ILE A 64 48.49 33.61 -35.60
C ILE A 64 47.66 34.01 -36.81
N ASP A 65 47.78 33.27 -37.91
CA ASP A 65 46.92 33.47 -39.09
C ASP A 65 45.49 32.99 -38.75
N THR A 66 44.64 33.94 -38.37
CA THR A 66 43.23 33.71 -38.02
C THR A 66 42.40 33.20 -39.19
N THR A 67 42.83 33.44 -40.44
CA THR A 67 42.18 32.93 -41.66
C THR A 67 42.50 31.45 -41.86
N ALA A 68 43.76 31.07 -41.68
CA ALA A 68 44.17 29.66 -41.67
C ALA A 68 43.53 28.89 -40.51
N LEU A 69 43.43 29.49 -39.32
CA LEU A 69 42.80 28.89 -38.14
C LEU A 69 41.29 28.65 -38.35
N ALA A 70 40.57 29.64 -38.90
CA ALA A 70 39.15 29.48 -39.27
C ALA A 70 38.95 28.38 -40.33
N THR A 71 39.89 28.25 -41.27
CA THR A 71 39.89 27.20 -42.30
C THR A 71 40.16 25.82 -41.71
N LEU A 72 41.06 25.72 -40.72
CA LEU A 72 41.34 24.49 -39.99
C LEU A 72 40.17 24.05 -39.11
N PHE A 73 39.47 24.98 -38.45
CA PHE A 73 38.25 24.66 -37.71
C PHE A 73 37.15 24.15 -38.64
N ARG A 74 36.98 24.75 -39.83
CA ARG A 74 36.07 24.22 -40.87
C ARG A 74 36.41 22.80 -41.31
N LYS A 75 37.70 22.46 -41.44
CA LYS A 75 38.15 21.09 -41.80
C LYS A 75 38.03 20.10 -40.64
N ALA A 76 38.23 20.54 -39.39
CA ALA A 76 38.13 19.68 -38.21
C ALA A 76 36.68 19.25 -37.94
N ASP A 77 35.71 20.09 -38.29
CA ASP A 77 34.28 19.76 -38.23
C ASP A 77 33.88 18.61 -39.19
N ASP A 78 34.68 18.27 -40.20
CA ASP A 78 34.36 17.21 -41.19
C ASP A 78 34.69 15.76 -40.74
N HIS A 79 35.43 15.55 -39.64
CA HIS A 79 36.04 14.24 -39.32
C HIS A 79 35.40 13.44 -38.15
N GLY A 80 34.25 13.84 -37.63
CA GLY A 80 33.44 13.08 -36.65
C GLY A 80 31.97 12.98 -37.07
N THR A 81 31.08 12.42 -36.25
CA THR A 81 29.62 12.52 -36.48
C THR A 81 29.29 13.98 -36.78
N SER A 82 28.97 14.30 -38.04
CA SER A 82 29.11 15.67 -38.54
C SER A 82 28.44 16.67 -37.58
N PRO A 83 29.16 17.66 -37.02
CA PRO A 83 28.58 18.71 -36.20
C PRO A 83 27.36 19.36 -36.88
N ALA A 84 27.35 19.43 -38.22
CA ALA A 84 26.20 19.90 -38.98
C ALA A 84 24.97 18.98 -38.81
N ALA A 85 25.14 17.66 -38.85
CA ALA A 85 24.07 16.70 -38.63
C ALA A 85 23.51 16.75 -37.19
N ARG A 86 24.38 16.94 -36.18
CA ARG A 86 23.93 17.15 -34.80
C ARG A 86 23.13 18.44 -34.63
N LEU A 87 23.62 19.55 -35.17
CA LEU A 87 22.91 20.84 -35.12
C LEU A 87 21.55 20.76 -35.83
N ALA A 88 21.49 20.10 -36.99
CA ALA A 88 20.24 19.90 -37.71
C ALA A 88 19.21 19.12 -36.86
N ARG A 89 19.66 18.06 -36.16
CA ARG A 89 18.79 17.32 -35.22
C ARG A 89 18.34 18.18 -34.04
N MET A 90 19.25 18.94 -33.42
CA MET A 90 18.91 19.82 -32.31
C MET A 90 17.89 20.89 -32.73
N LYS A 91 18.04 21.50 -33.91
CA LYS A 91 17.06 22.45 -34.49
C LYS A 91 15.72 21.79 -34.80
N ALA A 92 15.73 20.54 -35.30
CA ALA A 92 14.50 19.78 -35.53
C ALA A 92 13.77 19.47 -34.20
N LEU A 93 14.50 19.03 -33.17
CA LEU A 93 13.95 18.79 -31.82
C LEU A 93 13.42 20.08 -31.18
N GLN A 94 14.10 21.20 -31.38
CA GLN A 94 13.65 22.52 -30.92
C GLN A 94 12.31 22.90 -31.57
N ALA A 95 12.19 22.79 -32.90
CA ALA A 95 10.95 23.06 -33.61
C ALA A 95 9.80 22.14 -33.17
N GLU A 96 10.11 20.87 -32.92
CA GLU A 96 9.15 19.90 -32.41
C GLU A 96 8.69 20.25 -30.99
N LEU A 97 9.60 20.59 -30.07
CA LEU A 97 9.25 21.01 -28.71
C LEU A 97 8.41 22.29 -28.68
N HIS A 98 8.72 23.29 -29.52
CA HIS A 98 7.91 24.51 -29.63
C HIS A 98 6.51 24.22 -30.14
N THR A 99 6.39 23.31 -31.11
CA THR A 99 5.09 22.87 -31.63
C THR A 99 4.29 22.13 -30.55
N LEU A 100 4.94 21.23 -29.80
CA LEU A 100 4.33 20.54 -28.67
C LEU A 100 3.86 21.53 -27.61
N LEU A 101 4.69 22.52 -27.26
CA LEU A 101 4.38 23.54 -26.26
C LEU A 101 3.19 24.41 -26.67
N GLY A 102 3.09 24.79 -27.95
CA GLY A 102 1.93 25.51 -28.49
C GLY A 102 0.64 24.69 -28.57
N ALA A 103 0.74 23.34 -28.59
CA ALA A 103 -0.39 22.43 -28.68
C ALA A 103 -0.69 21.70 -27.35
N LEU A 104 -0.10 22.12 -26.23
CA LEU A 104 -0.16 21.41 -24.95
C LEU A 104 -1.59 21.18 -24.46
N ASP A 105 -2.47 22.15 -24.59
CA ASP A 105 -3.87 22.01 -24.17
C ASP A 105 -4.66 21.01 -25.01
N THR A 106 -4.24 20.77 -26.25
CA THR A 106 -4.84 19.78 -27.16
C THR A 106 -4.21 18.40 -27.01
N LEU A 107 -2.89 18.35 -26.77
CA LEU A 107 -2.11 17.12 -26.60
C LEU A 107 -2.31 16.47 -25.23
N VAL A 108 -2.59 17.31 -24.23
CA VAL A 108 -2.82 16.93 -22.83
C VAL A 108 -4.18 17.49 -22.43
N PRO A 109 -5.28 16.89 -22.95
CA PRO A 109 -6.63 17.35 -22.63
C PRO A 109 -6.90 17.23 -21.13
N GLY A 110 -8.01 17.84 -20.69
CA GLY A 110 -8.54 17.55 -19.36
C GLY A 110 -8.68 16.03 -19.15
N TYR A 111 -8.62 15.58 -17.90
CA TYR A 111 -8.93 14.18 -17.63
C TYR A 111 -10.35 13.90 -18.14
N GLU A 112 -10.55 12.72 -18.69
CA GLU A 112 -11.84 12.32 -19.25
C GLU A 112 -12.27 11.03 -18.57
N MET A 113 -13.50 11.01 -18.06
CA MET A 113 -14.12 9.80 -17.56
C MET A 113 -14.90 9.14 -18.70
N VAL A 114 -14.49 7.92 -19.06
CA VAL A 114 -15.18 7.11 -20.06
C VAL A 114 -16.20 6.23 -19.36
N THR A 115 -17.47 6.30 -19.75
CA THR A 115 -18.53 5.51 -19.13
C THR A 115 -18.57 4.10 -19.71
N LEU A 116 -18.48 3.09 -18.85
CA LEU A 116 -18.63 1.68 -19.19
C LEU A 116 -20.13 1.32 -19.29
N GLN A 117 -20.80 1.80 -20.33
CA GLN A 117 -22.17 1.41 -20.68
C GLN A 117 -22.23 0.96 -22.13
N GLY A 118 -22.45 -0.33 -22.37
CA GLY A 118 -22.52 -0.91 -23.72
C GLY A 118 -21.19 -1.05 -24.46
N GLU A 119 -20.11 -0.42 -23.99
CA GLU A 119 -18.78 -0.52 -24.58
C GLU A 119 -18.10 -1.85 -24.22
N LYS A 120 -17.50 -2.50 -25.22
CA LYS A 120 -16.67 -3.69 -25.02
C LYS A 120 -15.36 -3.24 -24.37
N ALA A 121 -14.83 -3.99 -23.42
CA ALA A 121 -13.57 -3.65 -22.76
C ALA A 121 -12.41 -3.40 -23.77
N ASP A 122 -12.46 -4.01 -24.95
CA ASP A 122 -11.52 -3.75 -26.05
C ASP A 122 -11.56 -2.31 -26.60
N GLU A 123 -12.73 -1.68 -26.64
CA GLU A 123 -12.90 -0.29 -27.08
C GLU A 123 -12.25 0.66 -26.07
N VAL A 124 -12.44 0.39 -24.78
CA VAL A 124 -11.81 1.13 -23.68
C VAL A 124 -10.28 1.02 -23.75
N VAL A 125 -9.75 -0.17 -24.03
CA VAL A 125 -8.30 -0.41 -24.19
C VAL A 125 -7.75 0.33 -25.41
N THR A 126 -8.46 0.28 -26.54
CA THR A 126 -8.07 0.99 -27.76
C THR A 126 -8.09 2.51 -27.55
N ALA A 127 -9.10 3.02 -26.83
CA ALA A 127 -9.21 4.42 -26.48
C ALA A 127 -8.09 4.87 -25.54
N TYR A 128 -7.68 4.03 -24.58
CA TYR A 128 -6.50 4.29 -23.74
C TYR A 128 -5.24 4.49 -24.59
N ASP A 129 -4.93 3.54 -25.47
CA ASP A 129 -3.69 3.59 -26.28
C ASP A 129 -3.66 4.84 -27.17
N ARG A 130 -4.81 5.21 -27.75
CA ARG A 130 -4.95 6.43 -28.54
C ARG A 130 -4.72 7.70 -27.71
N LYS A 131 -5.21 7.76 -26.47
CA LYS A 131 -5.10 8.96 -25.61
C LYS A 131 -3.71 9.16 -25.03
N ILE A 132 -2.99 8.08 -24.71
CA ILE A 132 -1.65 8.21 -24.14
C ILE A 132 -0.58 8.52 -25.20
N ALA A 133 -0.80 8.12 -26.45
CA ALA A 133 0.20 8.27 -27.54
C ALA A 133 0.75 9.70 -27.73
N PRO A 134 -0.05 10.79 -27.70
CA PRO A 134 0.48 12.15 -27.79
C PRO A 134 1.41 12.51 -26.63
N VAL A 135 1.09 12.07 -25.41
CA VAL A 135 1.91 12.31 -24.20
C VAL A 135 3.20 11.50 -24.25
N VAL A 136 3.15 10.26 -24.75
CA VAL A 136 4.34 9.43 -25.00
C VAL A 136 5.29 10.11 -25.99
N ARG A 137 4.73 10.73 -27.04
CA ARG A 137 5.52 11.49 -28.02
C ARG A 137 6.27 12.64 -27.37
N VAL A 138 5.65 13.35 -26.42
CA VAL A 138 6.31 14.40 -25.64
C VAL A 138 7.52 13.84 -24.90
N PHE A 139 7.37 12.76 -24.13
CA PHE A 139 8.48 12.15 -23.39
C PHE A 139 9.58 11.60 -24.29
N SER A 140 9.24 11.02 -25.44
CA SER A 140 10.19 10.61 -26.48
C SER A 140 11.08 11.78 -26.90
N VAL A 141 10.49 12.94 -27.22
CA VAL A 141 11.24 14.14 -27.61
C VAL A 141 12.09 14.67 -26.45
N LEU A 142 11.55 14.74 -25.23
CA LEU A 142 12.30 15.20 -24.05
C LEU A 142 13.53 14.33 -23.78
N ARG A 143 13.41 12.99 -23.87
CA ARG A 143 14.56 12.10 -23.67
C ARG A 143 15.60 12.24 -24.79
N LYS A 144 15.18 12.46 -26.05
CA LYS A 144 16.11 12.76 -27.16
C LYS A 144 16.87 14.07 -26.91
N VAL A 145 16.18 15.11 -26.46
CA VAL A 145 16.78 16.40 -26.11
C VAL A 145 17.78 16.25 -24.96
N ALA A 146 17.42 15.52 -23.90
CA ALA A 146 18.34 15.25 -22.80
C ALA A 146 19.62 14.52 -23.25
N LEU A 147 19.51 13.57 -24.19
CA LEU A 147 20.65 12.88 -24.77
C LEU A 147 21.52 13.82 -25.63
N GLU A 148 20.91 14.70 -26.42
CA GLU A 148 21.62 15.68 -27.25
C GLU A 148 22.33 16.75 -26.40
N LEU A 149 21.67 17.29 -25.37
CA LEU A 149 22.26 18.25 -24.44
C LEU A 149 23.49 17.68 -23.72
N ARG A 150 23.48 16.37 -23.42
CA ARG A 150 24.62 15.67 -22.81
C ARG A 150 25.67 15.21 -23.82
N GLY A 151 25.44 15.41 -25.12
CA GLY A 151 26.32 14.93 -26.19
C GLY A 151 26.41 13.40 -26.29
N LYS A 152 25.38 12.69 -25.81
CA LYS A 152 25.34 11.22 -25.75
C LYS A 152 24.46 10.59 -26.82
N TYR A 153 23.81 11.39 -27.67
CA TYR A 153 22.95 10.85 -28.72
C TYR A 153 23.76 10.13 -29.80
N ASP A 154 23.61 8.80 -29.87
CA ASP A 154 24.13 7.96 -30.95
C ASP A 154 22.98 7.54 -31.89
N PRO A 155 22.92 8.05 -33.14
CA PRO A 155 21.89 7.69 -34.11
C PRO A 155 21.76 6.18 -34.34
N ARG A 156 22.88 5.42 -34.33
CA ARG A 156 22.86 3.97 -34.59
C ARG A 156 22.13 3.18 -33.51
N LYS A 157 22.14 3.69 -32.27
CA LYS A 157 21.50 3.04 -31.12
C LYS A 157 20.10 3.62 -30.87
N HIS A 158 20.00 4.95 -30.90
CA HIS A 158 18.81 5.64 -30.43
C HIS A 158 17.72 5.76 -31.49
N ASP A 159 18.04 5.88 -32.77
CA ASP A 159 17.01 6.01 -33.81
C ASP A 159 16.13 4.75 -33.85
N ALA A 160 16.77 3.57 -33.77
CA ALA A 160 16.06 2.28 -33.69
C ALA A 160 15.19 2.19 -32.44
N PHE A 161 15.74 2.52 -31.25
CA PHE A 161 14.98 2.49 -29.99
C PHE A 161 13.76 3.44 -30.01
N TYR A 162 13.94 4.66 -30.50
CA TYR A 162 12.85 5.65 -30.53
C TYR A 162 11.85 5.45 -31.66
N SER A 163 12.13 4.59 -32.65
CA SER A 163 11.19 4.25 -33.72
C SER A 163 10.00 3.42 -33.23
N THR A 164 10.19 2.66 -32.15
CA THR A 164 9.17 1.80 -31.52
C THR A 164 8.82 2.26 -30.11
N PHE A 165 9.13 3.52 -29.75
CA PHE A 165 8.92 4.04 -28.40
C PHE A 165 7.43 4.20 -28.10
N ASP A 166 6.95 3.48 -27.10
CA ASP A 166 5.56 3.51 -26.65
C ASP A 166 5.45 3.80 -25.14
N TRP A 167 4.22 3.78 -24.61
CA TRP A 167 3.98 4.05 -23.20
C TRP A 167 4.68 3.07 -22.25
N ARG A 168 5.01 1.86 -22.71
CA ARG A 168 5.72 0.85 -21.92
C ARG A 168 7.18 1.22 -21.72
N ASN A 169 7.69 2.20 -22.47
CA ASN A 169 9.06 2.71 -22.34
C ASN A 169 9.19 3.89 -21.37
N LEU A 170 8.07 4.41 -20.86
CA LEU A 170 8.05 5.46 -19.85
C LEU A 170 8.53 4.91 -18.51
N ASN A 171 9.30 5.72 -17.77
CA ASN A 171 9.65 5.38 -16.38
C ASN A 171 8.52 5.76 -15.43
N ASN A 172 8.64 5.37 -14.16
CA ASN A 172 7.62 5.62 -13.14
C ASN A 172 7.26 7.11 -12.98
N THR A 173 8.26 8.00 -13.03
CA THR A 173 8.08 9.44 -12.90
C THR A 173 7.34 10.04 -14.09
N GLU A 174 7.67 9.61 -15.31
CA GLU A 174 7.00 10.03 -16.53
C GLU A 174 5.57 9.52 -16.59
N MET A 175 5.35 8.25 -16.23
CA MET A 175 4.01 7.66 -16.16
C MET A 175 3.13 8.36 -15.11
N ALA A 176 3.70 8.75 -13.97
CA ALA A 176 2.99 9.52 -12.95
C ALA A 176 2.64 10.96 -13.37
N LEU A 177 3.20 11.45 -14.49
CA LEU A 177 2.85 12.73 -15.12
C LEU A 177 1.89 12.58 -16.30
N CYS A 178 1.54 11.35 -16.69
CA CYS A 178 0.51 11.09 -17.68
C CYS A 178 -0.90 11.34 -17.09
N PRO A 179 -1.88 11.71 -17.94
CA PRO A 179 -3.27 11.83 -17.50
C PRO A 179 -3.80 10.48 -16.99
N PRO A 180 -4.45 10.43 -15.81
CA PRO A 180 -5.09 9.21 -15.35
C PRO A 180 -6.24 8.86 -16.31
N TYR A 181 -6.31 7.60 -16.72
CA TYR A 181 -7.39 7.11 -17.57
C TYR A 181 -8.46 6.46 -16.71
N VAL A 182 -9.54 7.22 -16.46
CA VAL A 182 -10.61 6.82 -15.54
C VAL A 182 -11.80 6.27 -16.33
N VAL A 183 -12.22 5.06 -15.97
CA VAL A 183 -13.38 4.38 -16.54
C VAL A 183 -14.47 4.37 -15.48
N LEU A 184 -15.56 5.07 -15.71
CA LEU A 184 -16.71 5.14 -14.82
C LEU A 184 -17.67 3.98 -15.12
N ALA A 185 -18.02 3.18 -14.12
CA ALA A 185 -19.08 2.19 -14.20
C ALA A 185 -20.14 2.47 -13.13
N GLU A 186 -21.41 2.44 -13.54
CA GLU A 186 -22.57 2.61 -12.66
C GLU A 186 -23.49 1.39 -12.82
N PRO A 187 -23.04 0.18 -12.43
CA PRO A 187 -23.82 -1.04 -12.62
C PRO A 187 -25.05 -1.03 -11.69
N GLU A 188 -26.22 -1.36 -12.23
CA GLU A 188 -27.41 -1.62 -11.40
C GLU A 188 -27.23 -2.88 -10.54
N GLU A 189 -26.57 -3.90 -11.10
CA GLU A 189 -26.20 -5.14 -10.43
C GLU A 189 -24.83 -5.65 -10.90
N LEU A 190 -24.09 -6.28 -9.99
CA LEU A 190 -22.79 -6.90 -10.28
C LEU A 190 -22.96 -8.25 -10.97
N THR A 191 -23.25 -8.23 -12.26
CA THR A 191 -23.46 -9.44 -13.08
C THR A 191 -22.14 -10.12 -13.48
N GLY A 192 -22.21 -11.39 -13.87
CA GLY A 192 -21.04 -12.10 -14.43
C GLY A 192 -20.46 -11.44 -15.69
N HIS A 193 -21.30 -10.79 -16.51
CA HIS A 193 -20.86 -10.01 -17.66
C HIS A 193 -19.98 -8.82 -17.23
N PHE A 194 -20.41 -8.08 -16.21
CA PHE A 194 -19.65 -6.95 -15.67
C PHE A 194 -18.29 -7.42 -15.10
N PHE A 195 -18.26 -8.53 -14.36
CA PHE A 195 -16.99 -9.11 -13.87
C PHE A 195 -16.07 -9.57 -15.01
N GLY A 196 -16.63 -10.10 -16.11
CA GLY A 196 -15.87 -10.44 -17.31
C GLY A 196 -15.17 -9.21 -17.92
N GLN A 197 -15.91 -8.10 -18.08
CA GLN A 197 -15.33 -6.84 -18.56
C GLN A 197 -14.27 -6.29 -17.61
N LEU A 198 -14.52 -6.30 -16.30
CA LEU A 198 -13.56 -5.87 -15.29
C LEU A 198 -12.27 -6.67 -15.39
N LEU A 199 -12.37 -8.00 -15.43
CA LEU A 199 -11.20 -8.89 -15.51
C LEU A 199 -10.40 -8.62 -16.78
N GLN A 200 -11.07 -8.40 -17.92
CA GLN A 200 -10.41 -8.05 -19.18
C GLN A 200 -9.63 -6.74 -19.06
N LEU A 201 -10.22 -5.69 -18.50
CA LEU A 201 -9.58 -4.38 -18.35
C LEU A 201 -8.34 -4.43 -17.46
N VAL A 202 -8.45 -5.05 -16.27
CA VAL A 202 -7.35 -5.11 -15.31
C VAL A 202 -6.23 -6.05 -15.76
N SER A 203 -6.54 -7.08 -16.55
CA SER A 203 -5.53 -8.02 -17.07
C SER A 203 -4.69 -7.46 -18.22
N THR A 204 -5.00 -6.27 -18.72
CA THR A 204 -4.26 -5.68 -19.87
C THR A 204 -2.88 -5.14 -19.54
N GLY A 205 -2.54 -5.02 -18.24
CA GLY A 205 -1.30 -4.41 -17.77
C GLY A 205 -1.24 -2.89 -17.91
N ARG A 206 -2.33 -2.24 -18.34
CA ARG A 206 -2.44 -0.78 -18.44
C ARG A 206 -2.85 -0.18 -17.08
N PRO A 207 -2.38 1.03 -16.72
CA PRO A 207 -2.76 1.76 -15.51
C PRO A 207 -4.20 2.32 -15.58
N ILE A 208 -5.19 1.49 -15.90
CA ILE A 208 -6.60 1.88 -16.01
C ILE A 208 -7.19 2.03 -14.60
N LYS A 209 -7.94 3.12 -14.38
CA LYS A 209 -8.58 3.44 -13.10
C LYS A 209 -10.09 3.21 -13.23
N LEU A 210 -10.59 2.09 -12.74
CA LEU A 210 -12.01 1.76 -12.77
C LEU A 210 -12.71 2.38 -11.56
N LEU A 211 -13.56 3.37 -11.79
CA LEU A 211 -14.43 4.00 -10.80
C LEU A 211 -15.81 3.36 -10.85
N VAL A 212 -16.16 2.58 -9.83
CA VAL A 212 -17.45 1.87 -9.74
C VAL A 212 -18.32 2.55 -8.70
N LEU A 213 -19.43 3.14 -9.13
CA LEU A 213 -20.43 3.72 -8.25
C LEU A 213 -21.52 2.68 -7.95
N GLN A 214 -21.60 2.25 -6.70
CA GLN A 214 -22.52 1.22 -6.24
C GLN A 214 -23.72 1.82 -5.51
N GLY A 215 -24.87 1.79 -6.18
CA GLY A 215 -26.14 2.16 -5.58
C GLY A 215 -26.70 1.02 -4.73
N LYS A 216 -26.99 -0.13 -5.35
CA LYS A 216 -27.58 -1.29 -4.68
C LYS A 216 -26.50 -2.15 -4.02
N VAL A 217 -26.62 -2.37 -2.71
CA VAL A 217 -25.69 -3.20 -1.90
C VAL A 217 -26.33 -4.53 -1.47
N SER A 218 -27.64 -4.65 -1.61
CA SER A 218 -28.40 -5.86 -1.28
C SER A 218 -28.58 -6.79 -2.48
N GLY A 219 -28.67 -8.09 -2.19
CA GLY A 219 -29.11 -9.10 -3.15
C GLY A 219 -30.64 -9.14 -3.28
N ASP A 220 -31.12 -9.84 -4.31
CA ASP A 220 -32.55 -10.04 -4.53
C ASP A 220 -33.20 -10.91 -3.42
N PRO A 221 -34.31 -10.45 -2.81
CA PRO A 221 -34.99 -11.13 -1.70
C PRO A 221 -35.83 -12.36 -2.06
N GLY A 222 -36.05 -12.66 -3.35
CA GLY A 222 -37.01 -13.70 -3.76
C GLY A 222 -36.63 -15.13 -3.34
N GLU A 223 -35.36 -15.39 -3.07
CA GLU A 223 -34.87 -16.71 -2.69
C GLU A 223 -35.06 -16.98 -1.18
N ILE A 224 -35.40 -18.23 -0.83
CA ILE A 224 -35.59 -18.66 0.56
C ILE A 224 -34.83 -19.95 0.88
N GLY A 225 -34.68 -20.25 2.18
CA GLY A 225 -34.08 -21.49 2.64
C GLY A 225 -32.59 -21.62 2.27
N ARG A 226 -32.19 -22.81 1.80
CA ARG A 226 -30.78 -23.08 1.45
C ARG A 226 -30.29 -22.21 0.30
N ALA A 227 -31.14 -21.96 -0.71
CA ALA A 227 -30.77 -21.14 -1.86
C ALA A 227 -30.38 -19.72 -1.43
N ALA A 228 -31.18 -19.09 -0.57
CA ALA A 228 -30.86 -17.78 0.00
C ALA A 228 -29.57 -17.79 0.82
N ALA A 229 -29.35 -18.82 1.64
CA ALA A 229 -28.19 -18.94 2.51
C ALA A 229 -26.86 -19.12 1.75
N THR A 230 -26.91 -19.67 0.53
CA THR A 230 -25.73 -19.88 -0.33
C THR A 230 -25.66 -18.91 -1.50
N LYS A 231 -26.60 -17.97 -1.62
CA LYS A 231 -26.62 -16.96 -2.68
C LYS A 231 -25.52 -15.96 -2.42
N LEU A 232 -24.56 -15.89 -3.33
CA LEU A 232 -23.49 -14.90 -3.27
C LEU A 232 -24.08 -13.49 -3.45
N VAL A 233 -23.87 -12.60 -2.49
CA VAL A 233 -24.01 -11.16 -2.70
C VAL A 233 -22.63 -10.63 -3.04
N ALA A 234 -22.33 -10.46 -4.33
CA ALA A 234 -20.99 -10.09 -4.75
C ALA A 234 -20.54 -8.76 -4.14
N ASP A 235 -19.28 -8.71 -3.68
CA ASP A 235 -18.60 -7.48 -3.27
C ASP A 235 -17.39 -7.31 -4.21
N ILE A 236 -17.47 -6.31 -5.09
CA ILE A 236 -16.43 -6.06 -6.08
C ILE A 236 -15.09 -5.74 -5.42
N GLY A 237 -15.07 -5.03 -4.29
CA GLY A 237 -13.83 -4.67 -3.62
C GLY A 237 -13.08 -5.92 -3.15
N PHE A 238 -13.76 -6.78 -2.39
CA PHE A 238 -13.20 -8.00 -1.85
C PHE A 238 -12.75 -8.98 -2.94
N LEU A 239 -13.58 -9.17 -3.98
CA LEU A 239 -13.22 -10.03 -5.11
C LEU A 239 -11.98 -9.51 -5.85
N SER A 240 -11.86 -8.19 -6.00
CA SER A 240 -10.73 -7.57 -6.70
C SER A 240 -9.40 -7.76 -6.01
N MET A 241 -9.38 -7.87 -4.67
CA MET A 241 -8.15 -8.16 -3.90
C MET A 241 -7.53 -9.51 -4.30
N SER A 242 -8.35 -10.49 -4.69
CA SER A 242 -7.88 -11.81 -5.11
C SER A 242 -7.03 -11.78 -6.38
N LEU A 243 -7.08 -10.68 -7.15
CA LEU A 243 -6.24 -10.45 -8.31
C LEU A 243 -4.79 -10.10 -7.94
N ARG A 244 -4.52 -9.71 -6.69
CA ARG A 244 -3.20 -9.42 -6.09
C ARG A 244 -2.40 -8.27 -6.69
N HIS A 245 -2.65 -7.86 -7.93
CA HIS A 245 -1.89 -6.85 -8.66
C HIS A 245 -2.68 -5.56 -8.91
N VAL A 246 -3.89 -5.46 -8.36
CA VAL A 246 -4.82 -4.34 -8.54
C VAL A 246 -4.92 -3.58 -7.22
N PHE A 247 -4.78 -2.25 -7.28
CA PHE A 247 -5.08 -1.40 -6.13
C PHE A 247 -6.60 -1.34 -5.93
N VAL A 248 -7.09 -1.53 -4.71
CA VAL A 248 -8.52 -1.46 -4.41
C VAL A 248 -8.78 -0.42 -3.34
N LEU A 249 -9.79 0.43 -3.56
CA LEU A 249 -10.38 1.29 -2.55
C LEU A 249 -11.85 0.98 -2.48
N GLN A 250 -12.36 0.62 -1.30
CA GLN A 250 -13.78 0.65 -1.01
C GLN A 250 -14.06 1.78 -0.03
N SER A 251 -14.89 2.77 -0.41
CA SER A 251 -15.12 3.95 0.42
C SER A 251 -16.49 4.60 0.20
N SER A 252 -16.89 5.47 1.12
CA SER A 252 -18.13 6.26 1.02
C SER A 252 -17.92 7.68 1.55
N LEU A 253 -18.97 8.51 1.55
CA LEU A 253 -18.93 9.85 2.12
C LEU A 253 -18.94 9.88 3.66
N ALA A 254 -19.00 8.72 4.33
CA ALA A 254 -18.97 8.64 5.79
C ALA A 254 -17.63 9.11 6.38
N LEU A 255 -16.54 8.91 5.64
CA LEU A 255 -15.19 9.31 6.04
C LEU A 255 -14.47 9.98 4.86
N PRO A 256 -14.68 11.29 4.65
CA PRO A 256 -14.13 12.03 3.51
C PRO A 256 -12.61 11.92 3.37
N GLU A 257 -11.88 11.87 4.49
CA GLU A 257 -10.42 11.73 4.49
C GLU A 257 -9.95 10.40 3.90
N HIS A 258 -10.63 9.30 4.26
CA HIS A 258 -10.34 7.97 3.70
C HIS A 258 -10.61 7.94 2.19
N LEU A 259 -11.74 8.51 1.75
CA LEU A 259 -12.07 8.66 0.34
C LEU A 259 -11.00 9.46 -0.42
N HIS A 260 -10.64 10.64 0.10
CA HIS A 260 -9.71 11.54 -0.55
C HIS A 260 -8.30 10.95 -0.65
N HIS A 261 -7.74 10.46 0.46
CA HIS A 261 -6.41 9.86 0.47
C HIS A 261 -6.36 8.57 -0.37
N GLY A 262 -7.38 7.72 -0.25
CA GLY A 262 -7.47 6.49 -1.04
C GLY A 262 -7.51 6.75 -2.55
N LEU A 263 -8.30 7.73 -2.99
CA LEU A 263 -8.37 8.12 -4.41
C LEU A 263 -7.01 8.62 -4.90
N LEU A 264 -6.36 9.53 -4.18
CA LEU A 264 -5.06 10.06 -4.59
C LEU A 264 -3.99 8.96 -4.68
N ARG A 265 -3.94 8.05 -3.71
CA ARG A 265 -3.03 6.89 -3.75
C ARG A 265 -3.28 6.02 -4.98
N GLY A 266 -4.53 5.65 -5.21
CA GLY A 266 -4.88 4.80 -6.36
C GLY A 266 -4.76 5.50 -7.72
N LEU A 267 -4.79 6.83 -7.79
CA LEU A 267 -4.52 7.59 -9.02
C LEU A 267 -3.03 7.62 -9.35
N VAL A 268 -2.16 7.63 -8.34
CA VAL A 268 -0.70 7.69 -8.51
C VAL A 268 -0.08 6.32 -8.81
N THR A 269 -0.66 5.21 -8.32
CA THR A 269 -0.13 3.87 -8.63
C THR A 269 -0.09 3.60 -10.13
N LEU A 270 0.92 2.86 -10.58
CA LEU A 270 1.10 2.47 -11.99
C LEU A 270 0.31 1.21 -12.37
N ARG A 271 -0.38 0.62 -11.39
CA ARG A 271 -1.22 -0.57 -11.57
C ARG A 271 -2.63 -0.18 -12.00
N PRO A 272 -3.42 -1.15 -12.50
CA PRO A 272 -4.86 -0.99 -12.51
C PRO A 272 -5.38 -0.69 -11.09
N SER A 273 -6.37 0.20 -11.01
CA SER A 273 -7.02 0.54 -9.72
C SER A 273 -8.52 0.36 -9.83
N ILE A 274 -9.15 -0.11 -8.77
CA ILE A 274 -10.60 -0.21 -8.64
C ILE A 274 -11.05 0.63 -7.45
N PHE A 275 -11.85 1.65 -7.73
CA PHE A 275 -12.50 2.51 -6.74
C PHE A 275 -13.96 2.11 -6.61
N SER A 276 -14.28 1.30 -5.61
CA SER A 276 -15.64 0.87 -5.26
C SER A 276 -16.26 1.90 -4.31
N LEU A 277 -17.14 2.75 -4.81
CA LEU A 277 -17.68 3.87 -4.04
C LEU A 277 -19.20 3.75 -3.86
N LEU A 278 -19.67 3.91 -2.62
CA LEU A 278 -21.10 3.95 -2.33
C LEU A 278 -21.73 5.20 -2.97
N SER A 279 -22.77 5.02 -3.78
CA SER A 279 -23.48 6.13 -4.44
C SER A 279 -24.92 6.25 -4.00
N ASP A 280 -25.65 7.18 -4.60
CA ASP A 280 -27.11 7.27 -4.44
C ASP A 280 -27.77 5.96 -4.91
N TYR A 281 -28.90 5.61 -4.29
CA TYR A 281 -29.73 4.48 -4.69
C TYR A 281 -31.16 4.97 -4.91
N SER A 282 -31.69 4.78 -6.11
CA SER A 282 -32.99 5.33 -6.53
C SER A 282 -34.18 4.90 -5.66
N ARG A 283 -34.06 3.76 -4.96
CA ARG A 283 -35.10 3.25 -4.05
C ARG A 283 -34.91 3.66 -2.60
N SER A 284 -33.78 4.26 -2.24
CA SER A 284 -33.54 4.75 -0.87
C SER A 284 -34.17 6.13 -0.70
N ASN A 285 -34.77 6.36 0.47
CA ASN A 285 -35.25 7.68 0.88
C ASN A 285 -34.21 8.46 1.71
N ARG A 286 -33.02 7.89 1.94
CA ARG A 286 -31.97 8.49 2.76
C ARG A 286 -31.09 9.43 1.95
N PRO A 287 -30.75 10.63 2.48
CA PRO A 287 -29.66 11.43 1.94
C PRO A 287 -28.35 10.64 1.93
N LEU A 288 -27.54 10.82 0.88
CA LEU A 288 -26.34 10.02 0.65
C LEU A 288 -25.33 10.06 1.81
N GLU A 289 -25.15 11.20 2.47
CA GLU A 289 -24.23 11.28 3.63
C GLU A 289 -24.70 10.41 4.79
N GLN A 290 -26.00 10.45 5.12
CA GLN A 290 -26.54 9.61 6.17
C GLN A 290 -26.51 8.14 5.78
N ARG A 291 -26.89 7.82 4.54
CA ARG A 291 -26.78 6.49 3.96
C ARG A 291 -25.36 5.92 4.09
N ALA A 292 -24.35 6.75 3.80
CA ALA A 292 -22.96 6.37 3.90
C ALA A 292 -22.54 6.03 5.34
N ILE A 293 -22.98 6.82 6.32
CA ILE A 293 -22.71 6.57 7.75
C ILE A 293 -23.38 5.26 8.19
N ASP A 294 -24.65 5.07 7.84
CA ASP A 294 -25.42 3.87 8.17
C ASP A 294 -24.76 2.63 7.53
N ALA A 295 -24.33 2.73 6.26
CA ALA A 295 -23.66 1.64 5.55
C ALA A 295 -22.31 1.25 6.16
N LEU A 296 -21.53 2.23 6.63
CA LEU A 296 -20.24 1.99 7.29
C LEU A 296 -20.45 1.31 8.66
N ARG A 297 -21.40 1.80 9.46
CA ARG A 297 -21.68 1.27 10.81
C ARG A 297 -22.29 -0.13 10.79
N SER A 298 -23.16 -0.39 9.84
CA SER A 298 -23.84 -1.69 9.65
C SER A 298 -22.98 -2.77 8.98
N ARG A 299 -21.76 -2.44 8.56
CA ARG A 299 -20.91 -3.26 7.69
C ARG A 299 -21.55 -3.59 6.34
N ALA A 300 -22.57 -2.83 5.91
CA ALA A 300 -23.13 -2.96 4.56
C ALA A 300 -22.09 -2.62 3.49
N PHE A 301 -21.27 -1.60 3.75
CA PHE A 301 -20.24 -1.12 2.85
C PHE A 301 -18.97 -0.75 3.64
N PRO A 302 -18.19 -1.75 4.10
CA PRO A 302 -17.00 -1.49 4.90
C PRO A 302 -15.94 -0.77 4.07
N HIS A 303 -15.20 0.13 4.72
CA HIS A 303 -14.11 0.89 4.10
C HIS A 303 -12.82 0.09 4.14
N PHE A 304 -12.09 0.02 3.05
CA PHE A 304 -10.74 -0.54 3.07
C PHE A 304 -9.92 -0.09 1.88
N ILE A 305 -8.59 -0.21 2.03
CA ILE A 305 -7.61 -0.02 0.96
C ILE A 305 -6.80 -1.30 0.85
N PHE A 306 -6.65 -1.82 -0.36
CA PHE A 306 -5.68 -2.85 -0.69
C PHE A 306 -4.66 -2.27 -1.67
N ASP A 307 -3.41 -2.18 -1.23
CA ASP A 307 -2.28 -1.66 -2.01
C ASP A 307 -1.18 -2.72 -2.13
N PRO A 308 -1.08 -3.42 -3.28
CA PRO A 308 -0.06 -4.43 -3.52
C PRO A 308 1.40 -3.94 -3.42
N ASP A 309 1.63 -2.64 -3.57
CA ASP A 309 2.99 -2.07 -3.54
C ASP A 309 3.41 -1.67 -2.11
N GLN A 310 2.51 -1.76 -1.14
CA GLN A 310 2.76 -1.35 0.25
C GLN A 310 3.74 -2.29 0.98
N SER A 311 3.67 -3.59 0.72
CA SER A 311 4.49 -4.63 1.35
C SER A 311 4.58 -5.89 0.50
N LEU A 312 5.53 -6.77 0.82
CA LEU A 312 5.54 -8.14 0.30
C LEU A 312 4.53 -9.04 1.03
N ASP A 313 4.23 -8.71 2.29
CA ASP A 313 3.30 -9.46 3.12
C ASP A 313 1.87 -8.97 2.89
N PHE A 314 0.97 -9.89 2.52
CA PHE A 314 -0.40 -9.56 2.14
C PHE A 314 -1.17 -8.80 3.24
N VAL A 315 -0.88 -9.12 4.51
CA VAL A 315 -1.52 -8.49 5.67
C VAL A 315 -1.24 -6.99 5.74
N ASP A 316 -0.03 -6.57 5.39
CA ASP A 316 0.39 -5.16 5.42
C ASP A 316 -0.09 -4.40 4.17
N CYS A 317 -0.57 -5.12 3.15
CA CYS A 317 -1.17 -4.53 1.96
C CYS A 317 -2.65 -4.16 2.16
N LEU A 318 -3.32 -4.66 3.21
CA LEU A 318 -4.74 -4.43 3.47
C LEU A 318 -4.96 -3.55 4.71
N ASP A 319 -5.56 -2.38 4.50
CA ASP A 319 -5.93 -1.45 5.56
C ASP A 319 -7.46 -1.38 5.72
N VAL A 320 -7.95 -1.73 6.92
CA VAL A 320 -9.37 -1.65 7.33
C VAL A 320 -9.62 -0.62 8.43
N THR A 321 -8.64 0.24 8.73
CA THR A 321 -8.71 1.21 9.86
C THR A 321 -9.74 2.31 9.66
N GLY A 322 -10.23 2.51 8.42
CA GLY A 322 -11.29 3.45 8.09
C GLY A 322 -12.67 3.09 8.68
N ASN A 323 -12.80 1.97 9.39
CA ASN A 323 -14.06 1.54 9.99
C ASN A 323 -14.10 1.75 11.52
N PRO A 324 -15.29 2.02 12.10
CA PRO A 324 -15.45 2.02 13.56
C PRO A 324 -15.29 0.61 14.14
N GLU A 325 -14.77 0.52 15.37
CA GLU A 325 -14.69 -0.71 16.18
C GLU A 325 -14.18 -1.91 15.35
N THR A 326 -12.98 -1.77 14.78
CA THR A 326 -12.43 -2.71 13.79
C THR A 326 -12.23 -4.13 14.32
N ASP A 327 -12.14 -4.30 15.63
CA ASP A 327 -12.00 -5.56 16.36
C ASP A 327 -13.35 -6.22 16.69
N ARG A 328 -14.48 -5.57 16.37
CA ARG A 328 -15.83 -6.06 16.67
C ARG A 328 -16.62 -6.43 15.42
N HIS A 329 -17.51 -7.39 15.57
CA HIS A 329 -18.44 -7.81 14.51
C HIS A 329 -19.36 -6.67 14.04
N PHE A 330 -19.86 -5.85 14.97
CA PHE A 330 -20.80 -4.78 14.71
C PHE A 330 -20.40 -3.52 15.47
N ALA A 331 -20.77 -2.36 14.94
CA ALA A 331 -20.59 -1.08 15.62
C ALA A 331 -21.81 -0.75 16.50
N THR A 332 -21.56 -0.14 17.65
CA THR A 332 -22.59 0.27 18.60
C THR A 332 -22.76 1.80 18.60
N SER A 333 -24.00 2.27 18.68
CA SER A 333 -24.32 3.70 18.79
C SER A 333 -25.46 3.95 19.77
N GLU A 334 -25.65 5.20 20.19
CA GLU A 334 -26.84 5.61 20.95
C GLU A 334 -28.00 5.89 19.99
N LEU A 335 -29.10 5.15 20.17
CA LEU A 335 -30.36 5.42 19.49
C LEU A 335 -31.24 6.31 20.38
N VAL A 336 -31.68 7.46 19.84
CA VAL A 336 -32.57 8.40 20.53
C VAL A 336 -34.01 8.15 20.09
N TYR A 337 -34.88 7.80 21.03
CA TYR A 337 -36.29 7.50 20.78
C TYR A 337 -37.21 8.23 21.75
N VAL A 338 -38.49 8.27 21.43
CA VAL A 338 -39.55 8.84 22.28
C VAL A 338 -40.30 7.68 22.95
N ASP A 339 -40.35 7.70 24.28
CA ASP A 339 -41.08 6.70 25.06
C ASP A 339 -42.60 6.93 25.04
N GLU A 340 -43.35 6.05 25.69
CA GLU A 340 -44.82 6.15 25.78
C GLU A 340 -45.30 7.43 26.49
N SER A 341 -44.45 8.04 27.32
CA SER A 341 -44.73 9.30 28.02
C SER A 341 -44.42 10.55 27.19
N GLY A 342 -43.90 10.38 25.97
CA GLY A 342 -43.50 11.49 25.10
C GLY A 342 -42.13 12.07 25.42
N LYS A 343 -41.33 11.42 26.28
CA LYS A 343 -40.00 11.88 26.67
C LYS A 343 -38.92 11.23 25.80
N GLU A 344 -37.89 12.00 25.47
CA GLU A 344 -36.71 11.45 24.79
C GLU A 344 -35.90 10.56 25.73
N GLN A 345 -35.59 9.37 25.24
CA GLN A 345 -34.76 8.37 25.89
C GLN A 345 -33.63 7.96 24.95
N LYS A 346 -32.58 7.38 25.54
CA LYS A 346 -31.43 6.84 24.80
C LYS A 346 -31.27 5.37 25.12
N ALA A 347 -31.01 4.56 24.10
CA ALA A 347 -30.67 3.16 24.26
C ALA A 347 -29.44 2.79 23.41
N PRO A 348 -28.56 1.90 23.89
CA PRO A 348 -27.51 1.35 23.05
C PRO A 348 -28.15 0.53 21.91
N HIS A 349 -27.64 0.70 20.70
CA HIS A 349 -28.12 0.02 19.51
C HIS A 349 -26.95 -0.42 18.63
N THR A 350 -26.91 -1.72 18.35
CA THR A 350 -25.99 -2.33 17.41
C THR A 350 -26.57 -2.25 16.01
N MET A 351 -25.82 -1.69 15.05
CA MET A 351 -26.26 -1.65 13.66
C MET A 351 -25.80 -2.89 12.90
N THR A 352 -26.75 -3.65 12.35
CA THR A 352 -26.52 -4.76 11.44
C THR A 352 -26.90 -4.38 10.01
N PHE A 353 -26.59 -5.24 9.03
CA PHE A 353 -27.03 -5.04 7.65
C PHE A 353 -28.55 -4.93 7.52
N ALA A 354 -29.32 -5.66 8.33
CA ALA A 354 -30.78 -5.53 8.33
C ALA A 354 -31.21 -4.12 8.78
N ASP A 355 -30.56 -3.54 9.78
CA ASP A 355 -30.85 -2.17 10.21
C ASP A 355 -30.56 -1.15 9.09
N PHE A 356 -29.52 -1.37 8.28
CA PHE A 356 -29.26 -0.55 7.09
C PHE A 356 -30.38 -0.67 6.04
N ILE A 357 -30.85 -1.88 5.73
CA ILE A 357 -31.98 -2.03 4.79
C ILE A 357 -33.26 -1.38 5.31
N ALA A 358 -33.50 -1.47 6.62
CA ALA A 358 -34.61 -0.74 7.25
C ALA A 358 -34.40 0.78 7.17
N SER A 359 -33.17 1.26 7.35
CA SER A 359 -32.84 2.69 7.28
C SER A 359 -33.05 3.26 5.88
N GLU A 360 -32.85 2.48 4.82
CA GLU A 360 -33.13 2.86 3.43
C GLU A 360 -34.64 3.07 3.13
N GLY A 361 -35.53 2.76 4.08
CA GLY A 361 -36.98 2.87 3.91
C GLY A 361 -37.60 1.69 3.13
N ILE A 362 -36.83 0.63 2.89
CA ILE A 362 -37.22 -0.53 2.08
C ILE A 362 -37.84 -1.59 2.99
N LEU A 363 -39.01 -1.28 3.58
CA LEU A 363 -39.65 -2.15 4.56
C LEU A 363 -40.32 -3.38 3.92
N GLY A 364 -41.17 -3.17 2.90
CA GLY A 364 -41.78 -4.17 2.02
C GLY A 364 -41.84 -5.63 2.51
N ASP A 365 -41.40 -6.57 1.65
CA ASP A 365 -41.34 -8.01 1.96
C ASP A 365 -40.18 -8.39 2.90
N HIS A 366 -39.40 -7.39 3.36
CA HIS A 366 -38.22 -7.60 4.16
C HIS A 366 -38.51 -7.61 5.66
N PHE A 367 -39.59 -6.98 6.12
CA PHE A 367 -39.88 -6.83 7.54
C PHE A 367 -41.35 -7.04 7.87
N THR A 368 -41.60 -7.76 8.97
CA THR A 368 -42.92 -7.87 9.59
C THR A 368 -42.86 -7.39 11.04
N PRO A 369 -43.86 -6.66 11.56
CA PRO A 369 -43.91 -6.32 12.98
C PRO A 369 -43.85 -7.57 13.86
N LEU A 370 -43.17 -7.48 15.00
CA LEU A 370 -43.10 -8.59 15.96
C LEU A 370 -44.51 -8.90 16.49
N ALA A 371 -44.86 -10.19 16.52
CA ALA A 371 -46.16 -10.62 17.00
C ALA A 371 -46.29 -10.42 18.52
N GLN A 372 -47.38 -9.77 18.96
CA GLN A 372 -47.60 -9.39 20.37
C GLN A 372 -47.74 -10.57 21.34
N HIS A 373 -48.01 -11.79 20.84
CA HIS A 373 -48.20 -13.00 21.65
C HIS A 373 -46.90 -13.73 21.96
N LEU A 374 -45.75 -13.26 21.46
CA LEU A 374 -44.45 -13.87 21.70
C LEU A 374 -43.86 -13.40 23.03
N ASP A 375 -43.45 -14.34 23.88
CA ASP A 375 -42.78 -14.06 25.15
C ASP A 375 -41.36 -13.52 24.91
N GLU A 376 -40.82 -12.73 25.84
CA GLU A 376 -39.42 -12.23 25.78
C GLU A 376 -38.39 -13.38 25.68
N ALA A 377 -38.71 -14.55 26.23
CA ALA A 377 -37.88 -15.76 26.10
C ALA A 377 -37.96 -16.44 24.73
N SER A 378 -38.82 -15.98 23.82
CA SER A 378 -38.97 -16.51 22.45
C SER A 378 -38.38 -15.57 21.40
N ILE A 379 -37.87 -14.40 21.80
CA ILE A 379 -37.29 -13.40 20.90
C ILE A 379 -35.82 -13.16 21.24
N MET A 380 -35.09 -12.58 20.29
CA MET A 380 -33.67 -12.26 20.45
C MET A 380 -33.27 -11.11 19.51
N PRO A 381 -32.44 -10.15 19.94
CA PRO A 381 -31.83 -9.18 19.04
C PRO A 381 -31.09 -9.87 17.89
N LEU A 382 -31.17 -9.32 16.68
CA LEU A 382 -30.58 -9.97 15.50
C LEU A 382 -29.06 -10.12 15.61
N ASP A 383 -28.35 -9.11 16.10
CA ASP A 383 -26.90 -9.15 16.32
C ASP A 383 -26.49 -10.29 17.25
N GLU A 384 -27.21 -10.50 18.36
CA GLU A 384 -27.00 -11.64 19.24
C GLU A 384 -27.32 -12.97 18.54
N TYR A 385 -28.47 -13.03 17.85
CA TYR A 385 -28.93 -14.23 17.14
C TYR A 385 -27.88 -14.73 16.15
N LEU A 386 -27.23 -13.83 15.41
CA LEU A 386 -26.21 -14.15 14.41
C LEU A 386 -24.94 -14.79 14.99
N LEU A 387 -24.65 -14.57 16.28
CA LEU A 387 -23.46 -15.10 16.96
C LEU A 387 -23.74 -16.38 17.76
N LYS A 388 -25.00 -16.78 17.93
CA LYS A 388 -25.38 -18.01 18.63
C LYS A 388 -25.21 -19.26 17.75
N SER A 389 -25.06 -20.43 18.38
CA SER A 389 -25.11 -21.72 17.71
C SER A 389 -26.53 -22.08 17.25
N HIS A 390 -26.66 -23.08 16.36
CA HIS A 390 -27.97 -23.55 15.87
C HIS A 390 -28.93 -23.93 17.02
N GLN A 391 -28.45 -24.68 18.02
CA GLN A 391 -29.25 -25.09 19.18
C GLN A 391 -29.76 -23.91 20.00
N GLN A 392 -28.94 -22.85 20.14
CA GLN A 392 -29.30 -21.65 20.89
C GLN A 392 -30.28 -20.74 20.13
N ARG A 393 -30.36 -20.88 18.79
CA ARG A 393 -31.32 -20.16 17.94
C ARG A 393 -32.67 -20.85 17.84
N GLU A 394 -32.74 -22.13 18.21
CA GLU A 394 -33.95 -22.92 18.07
C GLU A 394 -35.09 -22.33 18.92
N GLY A 395 -36.26 -22.15 18.31
CA GLY A 395 -37.42 -21.51 18.96
C GLY A 395 -37.29 -20.01 19.21
N ARG A 396 -36.22 -19.35 18.76
CA ARG A 396 -36.02 -17.90 18.90
C ARG A 396 -36.34 -17.15 17.62
N THR A 397 -37.09 -16.06 17.75
CA THR A 397 -37.43 -15.13 16.66
C THR A 397 -36.49 -13.91 16.71
N PRO A 398 -35.63 -13.70 15.69
CA PRO A 398 -34.75 -12.54 15.65
C PRO A 398 -35.53 -11.26 15.34
N TYR A 399 -35.15 -10.14 15.95
CA TYR A 399 -35.72 -8.83 15.67
C TYR A 399 -34.66 -7.73 15.60
N ILE A 400 -34.99 -6.64 14.91
CA ILE A 400 -34.27 -5.37 14.95
C ILE A 400 -35.12 -4.29 15.62
N LEU A 401 -34.46 -3.24 16.11
CA LEU A 401 -35.11 -2.05 16.63
C LEU A 401 -35.25 -1.01 15.51
N TYR A 402 -36.49 -0.65 15.17
CA TYR A 402 -36.79 0.33 14.14
C TYR A 402 -37.49 1.55 14.75
N LEU A 403 -37.20 2.74 14.23
CA LEU A 403 -37.90 3.97 14.62
C LEU A 403 -39.03 4.24 13.64
N ASP A 404 -40.27 4.29 14.14
CA ASP A 404 -41.42 4.71 13.34
C ASP A 404 -41.39 6.21 13.00
N GLY A 405 -42.37 6.68 12.22
CA GLY A 405 -42.48 8.09 11.85
C GLY A 405 -42.65 9.06 13.02
N ASN A 406 -43.01 8.56 14.21
CA ASN A 406 -43.16 9.33 15.45
C ASN A 406 -41.94 9.20 16.38
N ARG A 407 -40.82 8.65 15.90
CA ARG A 407 -39.61 8.33 16.68
C ARG A 407 -39.86 7.35 17.84
N ARG A 408 -40.88 6.50 17.73
CA ARG A 408 -41.13 5.42 18.70
C ARG A 408 -40.38 4.16 18.27
N LEU A 409 -39.90 3.42 19.26
CA LEU A 409 -39.24 2.13 19.06
C LEU A 409 -40.26 1.04 18.75
N VAL A 410 -40.08 0.35 17.63
CA VAL A 410 -40.84 -0.84 17.26
C VAL A 410 -39.89 -2.01 16.96
N LYS A 411 -40.24 -3.21 17.40
CA LYS A 411 -39.50 -4.45 17.10
C LYS A 411 -39.98 -4.99 15.76
N MET A 412 -39.08 -5.10 14.78
CA MET A 412 -39.38 -5.63 13.45
C MET A 412 -38.62 -6.94 13.22
N VAL A 413 -39.30 -7.94 12.66
CA VAL A 413 -38.72 -9.25 12.32
C VAL A 413 -38.25 -9.23 10.87
N PRO A 414 -36.95 -9.38 10.61
CA PRO A 414 -36.42 -9.48 9.24
C PRO A 414 -36.83 -10.80 8.57
N SER A 415 -37.02 -10.76 7.25
CA SER A 415 -37.28 -11.95 6.45
C SER A 415 -36.08 -12.91 6.46
N LYS A 416 -36.33 -14.19 6.22
CA LYS A 416 -35.26 -15.22 6.16
C LYS A 416 -34.18 -14.88 5.12
N ALA A 417 -34.57 -14.30 3.99
CA ALA A 417 -33.65 -13.84 2.96
C ALA A 417 -32.74 -12.71 3.47
N LEU A 418 -33.30 -11.74 4.20
CA LEU A 418 -32.52 -10.65 4.77
C LEU A 418 -31.58 -11.12 5.89
N ILE A 419 -32.01 -12.05 6.72
CA ILE A 419 -31.14 -12.70 7.73
C ILE A 419 -29.95 -13.37 7.03
N ALA A 420 -30.17 -14.12 5.95
CA ALA A 420 -29.10 -14.75 5.17
C ALA A 420 -28.12 -13.73 4.60
N GLN A 421 -28.60 -12.62 4.02
CA GLN A 421 -27.73 -11.54 3.54
C GLN A 421 -26.95 -10.87 4.68
N THR A 422 -27.53 -10.76 5.87
CA THR A 422 -26.87 -10.18 7.04
C THR A 422 -25.75 -11.09 7.54
N ILE A 423 -25.94 -12.41 7.50
CA ILE A 423 -24.89 -13.41 7.77
C ILE A 423 -23.76 -13.26 6.76
N ASP A 424 -24.08 -13.13 5.47
CA ASP A 424 -23.07 -12.97 4.41
C ASP A 424 -22.23 -11.69 4.59
N ARG A 425 -22.86 -10.55 4.94
CA ARG A 425 -22.12 -9.32 5.30
C ARG A 425 -21.24 -9.47 6.53
N LEU A 426 -21.72 -10.19 7.55
CA LEU A 426 -20.90 -10.51 8.72
C LEU A 426 -19.68 -11.36 8.34
N HIS A 427 -19.85 -12.35 7.46
CA HIS A 427 -18.73 -13.17 6.97
C HIS A 427 -17.72 -12.36 6.14
N LEU A 428 -18.20 -11.45 5.27
CA LEU A 428 -17.34 -10.52 4.54
C LEU A 428 -16.48 -9.69 5.50
N TRP A 429 -17.11 -9.09 6.52
CA TRP A 429 -16.39 -8.30 7.52
C TRP A 429 -15.35 -9.11 8.28
N ARG A 430 -15.70 -10.32 8.73
CA ARG A 430 -14.75 -11.22 9.40
C ARG A 430 -13.58 -11.59 8.50
N ALA A 431 -13.83 -11.90 7.22
CA ALA A 431 -12.77 -12.19 6.26
C ALA A 431 -11.81 -11.00 6.10
N LEU A 432 -12.33 -9.77 6.04
CA LEU A 432 -11.51 -8.56 6.01
C LEU A 432 -10.68 -8.40 7.29
N GLN A 433 -11.27 -8.61 8.47
CA GLN A 433 -10.53 -8.55 9.75
C GLN A 433 -9.40 -9.59 9.82
N GLU A 434 -9.67 -10.81 9.37
CA GLU A 434 -8.70 -11.91 9.37
C GLU A 434 -7.53 -11.64 8.42
N LEU A 435 -7.83 -11.15 7.21
CA LEU A 435 -6.83 -10.79 6.19
C LEU A 435 -6.00 -9.57 6.59
N ALA A 436 -6.58 -8.61 7.31
CA ALA A 436 -5.89 -7.42 7.83
C ALA A 436 -5.16 -7.68 9.16
N GLY A 437 -5.21 -8.91 9.69
CA GLY A 437 -4.51 -9.29 10.91
C GLY A 437 -5.13 -8.77 12.22
N VAL A 438 -6.34 -8.20 12.19
CA VAL A 438 -6.99 -7.61 13.38
C VAL A 438 -7.54 -8.69 14.31
N GLU A 439 -8.34 -9.62 13.77
CA GLU A 439 -8.96 -10.73 14.52
C GLU A 439 -8.62 -12.07 13.88
N ASN A 440 -7.31 -12.32 13.70
CA ASN A 440 -6.84 -13.53 13.01
C ASN A 440 -6.82 -14.77 13.95
N PRO A 441 -7.58 -15.85 13.65
CA PRO A 441 -7.68 -17.03 14.51
C PRO A 441 -6.35 -17.76 14.75
N HIS A 442 -5.40 -17.68 13.82
CA HIS A 442 -4.08 -18.30 14.01
C HIS A 442 -3.24 -17.50 15.01
N VAL A 443 -3.29 -16.16 14.92
CA VAL A 443 -2.62 -15.27 15.86
C VAL A 443 -3.21 -15.41 17.26
N LEU A 444 -4.54 -15.45 17.38
CA LEU A 444 -5.22 -15.64 18.66
C LEU A 444 -4.88 -16.98 19.32
N ARG A 445 -4.84 -18.08 18.55
CA ARG A 445 -4.41 -19.40 19.05
C ARG A 445 -2.94 -19.42 19.45
N ALA A 446 -2.06 -18.86 18.64
CA ALA A 446 -0.64 -18.77 18.98
C ALA A 446 -0.42 -17.97 20.27
N ARG A 447 -1.17 -16.88 20.45
CA ARG A 447 -1.14 -16.06 21.67
C ARG A 447 -1.64 -16.84 22.89
N SER A 448 -2.75 -17.57 22.78
CA SER A 448 -3.29 -18.35 23.91
C SER A 448 -2.38 -19.51 24.29
N GLU A 449 -1.84 -20.24 23.30
CA GLU A 449 -0.88 -21.32 23.54
C GLU A 449 0.41 -20.82 24.17
N THR A 450 0.92 -19.65 23.73
CA THR A 450 2.12 -19.03 24.32
C THR A 450 1.87 -18.58 25.75
N ALA A 451 0.69 -17.98 26.03
CA ALA A 451 0.30 -17.59 27.38
C ALA A 451 0.20 -18.82 28.30
N ALA A 452 -0.42 -19.91 27.85
CA ALA A 452 -0.52 -21.15 28.62
C ALA A 452 0.86 -21.76 28.93
N LYS A 453 1.77 -21.80 27.94
CA LYS A 453 3.16 -22.26 28.16
C LYS A 453 3.90 -21.40 29.18
N PHE A 454 3.76 -20.08 29.08
CA PHE A 454 4.38 -19.15 30.02
C PHE A 454 3.83 -19.30 31.44
N GLU A 455 2.52 -19.53 31.60
CA GLU A 455 1.90 -19.81 32.90
C GLU A 455 2.40 -21.13 33.50
N ASP A 456 2.53 -22.18 32.69
CA ASP A 456 3.08 -23.46 33.12
C ASP A 456 4.56 -23.36 33.52
N GLU A 457 5.38 -22.65 32.75
CA GLU A 457 6.78 -22.39 33.06
C GLU A 457 6.92 -21.58 34.36
N LYS A 458 6.10 -20.54 34.53
CA LYS A 458 6.06 -19.74 35.77
C LYS A 458 5.67 -20.62 36.97
N ARG A 459 4.69 -21.50 36.82
CA ARG A 459 4.28 -22.42 37.90
C ARG A 459 5.41 -23.38 38.27
N ARG A 460 6.08 -23.98 37.28
CA ARG A 460 7.24 -24.86 37.51
C ARG A 460 8.37 -24.13 38.23
N SER A 461 8.71 -22.92 37.80
CA SER A 461 9.73 -22.10 38.45
C SER A 461 9.37 -21.73 39.90
N ILE A 462 8.10 -21.43 40.18
CA ILE A 462 7.63 -21.19 41.56
C ILE A 462 7.75 -22.45 42.41
N ASP A 463 7.34 -23.61 41.88
CA ASP A 463 7.41 -24.88 42.60
C ASP A 463 8.87 -25.30 42.86
N GLU A 464 9.77 -25.13 41.88
CA GLU A 464 11.21 -25.32 42.03
C GLU A 464 11.80 -24.37 43.09
N ALA A 465 11.45 -23.08 43.06
CA ALA A 465 11.91 -22.10 44.03
C ALA A 465 11.43 -22.43 45.45
N LYS A 466 10.19 -22.91 45.60
CA LYS A 466 9.67 -23.41 46.89
C LYS A 466 10.45 -24.62 47.38
N MET A 467 10.70 -25.61 46.51
CA MET A 467 11.50 -26.79 46.87
C MET A 467 12.93 -26.41 47.30
N VAL A 468 13.57 -25.47 46.59
CA VAL A 468 14.90 -24.95 46.97
C VAL A 468 14.84 -24.25 48.33
N MET A 469 13.85 -23.38 48.56
CA MET A 469 13.68 -22.69 49.85
C MET A 469 13.42 -23.66 51.00
N GLU A 470 12.54 -24.65 50.81
CA GLU A 470 12.26 -25.69 51.81
C GLU A 470 13.51 -26.52 52.13
N ASN A 471 14.29 -26.90 51.12
CA ASN A 471 15.56 -27.59 51.31
C ASN A 471 16.58 -26.72 52.06
N GLN A 472 16.66 -25.42 51.77
CA GLN A 472 17.52 -24.48 52.50
C GLN A 472 17.06 -24.31 53.96
N LEU A 473 15.75 -24.27 54.22
CA LEU A 473 15.22 -24.23 55.58
C LEU A 473 15.61 -25.49 56.35
N ARG A 474 15.39 -26.68 55.77
CA ARG A 474 15.77 -27.95 56.39
C ARG A 474 17.26 -28.03 56.70
N GLN A 475 18.12 -27.60 55.77
CA GLN A 475 19.57 -27.54 56.00
C GLN A 475 19.94 -26.60 57.15
N ARG A 476 19.27 -25.43 57.26
CA ARG A 476 19.48 -24.50 58.38
C ARG A 476 19.00 -25.07 59.71
N GLU A 477 17.87 -25.76 59.72
CA GLU A 477 17.34 -26.46 60.91
C GLU A 477 18.30 -27.57 61.36
N ASP A 478 18.72 -28.44 60.44
CA ASP A 478 19.68 -29.53 60.72
C ASP A 478 21.00 -28.96 61.28
N PHE A 479 21.51 -27.87 60.69
CA PHE A 479 22.71 -27.19 61.18
C PHE A 479 22.51 -26.57 62.58
N ALA A 480 21.35 -25.97 62.85
CA ALA A 480 21.01 -25.40 64.14
C ALA A 480 20.89 -26.48 65.23
N VAL A 481 20.24 -27.61 64.93
CA VAL A 481 20.12 -28.77 65.83
C VAL A 481 21.49 -29.37 66.13
N ALA A 482 22.32 -29.61 65.11
CA ALA A 482 23.69 -30.11 65.30
C ALA A 482 24.53 -29.16 66.16
N SER A 483 24.43 -27.85 65.92
CA SER A 483 25.11 -26.83 66.72
C SER A 483 24.62 -26.79 68.18
N ALA A 484 23.31 -26.92 68.40
CA ALA A 484 22.72 -26.96 69.74
C ALA A 484 23.14 -28.23 70.50
N MET A 485 23.15 -29.39 69.85
CA MET A 485 23.63 -30.65 70.43
C MET A 485 25.12 -30.57 70.78
N LYS A 486 25.96 -30.00 69.91
CA LYS A 486 27.38 -29.78 70.18
C LYS A 486 27.57 -28.89 71.42
N ASN A 487 26.82 -27.79 71.52
CA ASN A 487 26.87 -26.89 72.67
C ASN A 487 26.36 -27.54 73.96
N LEU A 488 25.32 -28.37 73.88
CA LEU A 488 24.78 -29.11 75.03
C LEU A 488 25.78 -30.17 75.53
N ALA A 489 26.38 -30.93 74.62
CA ALA A 489 27.43 -31.90 74.95
C ALA A 489 28.60 -31.21 75.65
N LEU A 490 29.06 -30.07 75.12
CA LEU A 490 30.13 -29.27 75.72
C LEU A 490 29.81 -28.86 77.18
N ARG A 491 28.55 -28.47 77.44
CA ARG A 491 28.09 -28.07 78.79
C ARG A 491 27.92 -29.24 79.75
N LEU A 492 27.54 -30.43 79.27
CA LEU A 492 27.30 -31.60 80.11
C LEU A 492 28.58 -32.39 80.41
N THR A 493 29.56 -32.41 79.49
CA THR A 493 30.80 -33.17 79.67
C THR A 493 31.96 -32.37 80.23
N GLY A 494 31.90 -31.03 80.19
CA GLY A 494 32.92 -30.15 80.79
C GLY A 494 34.33 -30.31 80.21
N LEU A 495 34.47 -30.83 78.98
CA LEU A 495 35.75 -31.12 78.33
C LEU A 495 36.06 -30.08 77.22
N ASP A 496 37.28 -29.58 77.25
CA ASP A 496 37.85 -28.58 76.32
C ASP A 496 38.01 -29.17 74.89
N PRO A 497 37.75 -28.41 73.80
CA PRO A 497 37.53 -28.97 72.47
C PRO A 497 38.80 -29.23 71.65
N ALA A 498 39.97 -29.44 72.29
CA ALA A 498 41.24 -29.60 71.58
C ALA A 498 41.57 -31.05 71.18
N GLY A 499 40.74 -32.04 71.52
CA GLY A 499 41.08 -33.46 71.33
C GLY A 499 39.98 -34.40 70.80
N PHE A 500 38.78 -33.90 70.51
CA PHE A 500 37.68 -34.73 70.01
C PHE A 500 37.15 -34.19 68.68
N ASP A 501 37.52 -34.87 67.59
CA ASP A 501 36.84 -34.72 66.30
C ASP A 501 35.51 -35.50 66.37
N LEU A 502 34.51 -34.90 66.99
CA LEU A 502 33.13 -35.33 66.85
C LEU A 502 32.64 -34.86 65.47
N THR A 503 33.03 -35.59 64.42
CA THR A 503 32.33 -35.55 63.15
C THR A 503 30.93 -36.12 63.41
N VAL A 504 30.01 -35.25 63.81
CA VAL A 504 28.58 -35.57 63.74
C VAL A 504 28.26 -35.59 62.25
N ASP A 505 28.32 -36.78 61.65
CA ASP A 505 27.93 -37.00 60.27
C ASP A 505 26.39 -37.02 60.22
N PRO A 506 25.73 -35.96 59.69
CA PRO A 506 24.27 -35.90 59.64
C PRO A 506 23.68 -37.02 58.75
N ALA A 507 24.52 -37.65 57.92
CA ALA A 507 24.13 -38.72 57.02
C ALA A 507 23.82 -40.06 57.72
N ALA A 508 24.29 -40.28 58.95
CA ALA A 508 24.13 -41.56 59.66
C ALA A 508 22.69 -41.84 60.15
N LEU A 509 21.76 -40.88 60.04
CA LEU A 509 20.36 -41.03 60.44
C LEU A 509 19.41 -41.48 59.31
N ARG A 510 19.89 -41.73 58.09
CA ARG A 510 19.00 -42.00 56.95
C ARG A 510 19.56 -43.04 55.98
N THR A 511 19.25 -44.32 56.21
CA THR A 511 19.38 -45.36 55.18
C THR A 511 18.01 -45.85 54.72
N ALA A 512 17.61 -45.47 53.50
CA ALA A 512 16.94 -46.34 52.50
C ALA A 512 16.87 -45.61 51.14
N ALA A 513 17.47 -46.25 50.13
CA ALA A 513 17.69 -45.85 48.73
C ALA A 513 16.38 -45.72 47.88
N PRO A 514 16.40 -45.34 46.57
CA PRO A 514 17.56 -45.22 45.69
C PRO A 514 17.67 -43.98 44.79
N SER A 515 18.91 -43.80 44.36
CA SER A 515 19.40 -42.98 43.27
C SER A 515 18.76 -43.34 41.93
N ALA A 516 18.26 -42.33 41.22
CA ALA A 516 18.04 -42.35 39.77
C ALA A 516 18.72 -41.11 39.18
N ALA A 517 19.72 -41.36 38.35
CA ALA A 517 20.45 -40.36 37.60
C ALA A 517 19.65 -39.92 36.36
N THR A 518 19.62 -38.60 36.10
CA THR A 518 19.29 -38.02 34.80
C THR A 518 20.21 -36.80 34.57
N PRO A 519 20.74 -36.59 33.34
CA PRO A 519 21.98 -35.87 33.12
C PRO A 519 21.86 -34.34 33.08
N ARG A 520 23.03 -33.75 33.30
CA ARG A 520 23.44 -32.36 33.10
C ARG A 520 23.26 -31.92 31.65
N ILE A 521 22.58 -30.79 31.42
CA ILE A 521 22.71 -29.96 30.23
C ILE A 521 23.18 -28.57 30.69
N GLU A 522 24.33 -28.15 30.18
CA GLU A 522 24.90 -26.82 30.35
C GLU A 522 24.18 -25.77 29.47
N PRO A 523 24.22 -24.49 29.87
CA PRO A 523 23.32 -23.46 29.38
C PRO A 523 23.77 -22.92 28.02
N SER A 524 22.85 -22.85 27.06
CA SER A 524 23.08 -22.17 25.78
C SER A 524 22.35 -20.84 25.74
N ALA A 525 23.16 -19.78 25.65
CA ALA A 525 22.95 -18.49 25.01
C ALA A 525 21.52 -17.93 24.92
N THR A 526 21.34 -16.81 25.63
CA THR A 526 20.29 -15.80 25.45
C THR A 526 20.17 -15.35 23.99
N PRO A 527 18.98 -15.42 23.37
CA PRO A 527 18.68 -14.62 22.19
C PRO A 527 18.21 -13.24 22.65
N THR A 528 18.99 -12.25 22.26
CA THR A 528 18.70 -10.82 22.31
C THR A 528 17.31 -10.52 21.73
N ALA A 529 16.54 -9.71 22.43
CA ALA A 529 15.25 -9.20 21.99
C ALA A 529 15.35 -8.54 20.60
N PRO A 530 14.47 -8.88 19.65
CA PRO A 530 14.36 -8.12 18.41
C PRO A 530 13.80 -6.73 18.72
N ALA A 531 14.53 -5.72 18.27
CA ALA A 531 14.05 -4.35 18.20
C ALA A 531 12.76 -4.27 17.35
N LYS A 532 11.90 -3.30 17.69
CA LYS A 532 10.77 -2.83 16.88
C LYS A 532 11.11 -2.86 15.38
N PRO A 533 10.26 -3.44 14.51
CA PRO A 533 10.36 -3.19 13.09
C PRO A 533 10.10 -1.71 12.83
N ALA A 534 11.13 -1.02 12.35
CA ALA A 534 10.95 0.17 11.55
C ALA A 534 10.37 -0.26 10.20
N THR A 535 9.44 0.53 9.70
CA THR A 535 8.74 0.42 8.41
C THR A 535 9.66 -0.06 7.26
N PRO A 536 9.39 -1.20 6.59
CA PRO A 536 10.07 -1.54 5.36
C PRO A 536 9.22 -1.13 4.15
N ALA A 537 9.42 0.09 3.66
CA ALA A 537 9.21 0.41 2.25
C ALA A 537 10.58 0.80 1.67
N GLY A 538 11.16 -0.08 0.84
CA GLY A 538 12.43 0.15 0.12
C GLY A 538 13.32 -1.09 0.03
N GLY A 539 13.31 -1.75 -1.13
CA GLY A 539 14.15 -2.93 -1.43
C GLY A 539 15.63 -2.60 -1.70
N SER A 540 16.40 -3.60 -2.15
CA SER A 540 17.77 -3.41 -2.66
C SER A 540 17.78 -2.63 -3.98
N ALA A 541 18.90 -1.95 -4.30
CA ALA A 541 19.05 -1.22 -5.56
C ALA A 541 18.76 -2.09 -6.80
N TRP A 542 17.97 -1.57 -7.73
CA TRP A 542 17.57 -2.27 -8.96
C TRP A 542 17.42 -1.31 -10.15
N ILE A 543 17.33 -1.86 -11.36
CA ILE A 543 17.18 -1.09 -12.61
C ILE A 543 16.02 -1.69 -13.41
N ASP A 544 15.13 -0.84 -13.94
CA ASP A 544 14.19 -1.23 -15.00
C ASP A 544 14.95 -1.52 -16.30
N THR A 545 15.66 -2.65 -16.33
CA THR A 545 16.58 -3.07 -17.40
C THR A 545 15.95 -3.00 -18.79
N PRO A 546 14.66 -3.37 -18.99
CA PRO A 546 13.99 -3.22 -20.29
C PRO A 546 13.93 -1.77 -20.80
N LEU A 547 13.90 -0.79 -19.90
CA LEU A 547 13.80 0.64 -20.21
C LEU A 547 15.17 1.29 -20.49
N CYS A 548 16.27 0.53 -20.39
CA CYS A 548 17.62 1.08 -20.52
C CYS A 548 17.96 1.50 -21.96
N THR A 549 18.47 2.73 -22.10
CA THR A 549 18.94 3.29 -23.39
C THR A 549 20.44 3.11 -23.64
N SER A 550 21.15 2.42 -22.75
CA SER A 550 22.58 2.07 -22.92
C SER A 550 23.51 3.28 -23.12
N CYS A 551 23.30 4.34 -22.33
CA CYS A 551 24.07 5.58 -22.35
C CYS A 551 25.39 5.55 -21.53
N ASP A 552 25.78 4.37 -21.03
CA ASP A 552 27.01 4.09 -20.27
C ASP A 552 27.23 4.87 -18.96
N GLU A 553 26.26 5.69 -18.51
CA GLU A 553 26.40 6.56 -17.32
C GLU A 553 26.69 5.77 -16.03
N CYS A 554 25.83 4.78 -15.71
CA CYS A 554 25.91 4.04 -14.46
C CYS A 554 27.17 3.17 -14.37
N VAL A 555 27.53 2.49 -15.45
CA VAL A 555 28.73 1.65 -15.53
C VAL A 555 30.00 2.50 -15.45
N ASN A 556 30.02 3.71 -16.02
CA ASN A 556 31.14 4.64 -15.88
C ASN A 556 31.29 5.20 -14.45
N ILE A 557 30.21 5.28 -13.68
CA ILE A 557 30.25 5.70 -12.28
C ILE A 557 30.86 4.59 -11.42
N ASN A 558 30.33 3.36 -11.51
CA ASN A 558 30.85 2.25 -10.73
C ASN A 558 30.60 0.89 -11.40
N LYS A 559 31.64 0.33 -12.04
CA LYS A 559 31.63 -0.98 -12.72
C LYS A 559 31.49 -2.17 -11.78
N SER A 560 31.73 -1.97 -10.49
CA SER A 560 31.54 -3.00 -9.47
C SER A 560 30.07 -3.15 -9.09
N ILE A 561 29.29 -2.07 -9.21
CA ILE A 561 27.84 -2.06 -8.93
C ILE A 561 27.03 -2.42 -10.18
N PHE A 562 27.36 -1.84 -11.34
CA PHE A 562 26.57 -1.94 -12.56
C PHE A 562 27.28 -2.73 -13.66
N GLY A 563 26.52 -3.52 -14.42
CA GLY A 563 27.01 -4.28 -15.58
C GLY A 563 26.04 -4.25 -16.76
N TYR A 564 26.44 -4.85 -17.89
CA TYR A 564 25.62 -5.01 -19.09
C TYR A 564 25.27 -6.47 -19.33
N ASN A 565 24.01 -6.75 -19.67
CA ASN A 565 23.56 -8.08 -20.09
C ASN A 565 23.88 -8.33 -21.58
N ALA A 566 23.48 -9.50 -22.10
CA ALA A 566 23.71 -9.89 -23.50
C ALA A 566 23.09 -8.90 -24.51
N ASP A 567 21.96 -8.29 -24.17
CA ASP A 567 21.26 -7.29 -24.99
C ASP A 567 21.81 -5.86 -24.82
N LYS A 568 22.96 -5.70 -24.16
CA LYS A 568 23.60 -4.42 -23.83
C LYS A 568 22.70 -3.50 -22.99
N LYS A 569 21.83 -4.06 -22.16
CA LYS A 569 21.01 -3.33 -21.17
C LYS A 569 21.67 -3.38 -19.78
N ALA A 570 21.64 -2.25 -19.07
CA ALA A 570 22.30 -2.12 -17.78
C ALA A 570 21.51 -2.86 -16.69
N PHE A 571 22.18 -3.59 -15.82
CA PHE A 571 21.61 -4.25 -14.65
C PHE A 571 22.49 -4.04 -13.41
N VAL A 572 21.92 -4.25 -12.21
CA VAL A 572 22.70 -4.20 -10.96
C VAL A 572 23.42 -5.53 -10.79
N LYS A 573 24.74 -5.52 -10.95
CA LYS A 573 25.61 -6.69 -10.79
C LYS A 573 25.84 -7.02 -9.33
N ASN A 574 26.12 -6.01 -8.51
CA ASN A 574 26.31 -6.17 -7.08
C ASN A 574 25.89 -4.88 -6.34
N PRO A 575 24.73 -4.86 -5.66
CA PRO A 575 24.30 -3.70 -4.86
C PRO A 575 25.30 -3.30 -3.76
N LYS A 576 26.16 -4.23 -3.34
CA LYS A 576 27.22 -4.02 -2.34
C LYS A 576 28.60 -3.73 -2.96
N GLY A 577 28.65 -3.46 -4.26
CA GLY A 577 29.90 -3.23 -5.00
C GLY A 577 30.56 -1.87 -4.74
N GLY A 578 29.92 -0.98 -3.97
CA GLY A 578 30.41 0.35 -3.64
C GLY A 578 29.46 1.12 -2.72
N PRO A 579 29.77 2.40 -2.40
CA PRO A 579 28.97 3.23 -1.49
C PRO A 579 27.59 3.59 -2.08
N PHE A 580 26.60 3.82 -1.21
CA PHE A 580 25.23 4.20 -1.60
C PHE A 580 25.21 5.49 -2.42
N LYS A 581 26.13 6.43 -2.13
CA LYS A 581 26.32 7.64 -2.92
C LYS A 581 26.52 7.39 -4.42
N ASP A 582 27.22 6.32 -4.81
CA ASP A 582 27.45 6.02 -6.23
C ASP A 582 26.18 5.55 -6.94
N ILE A 583 25.32 4.84 -6.21
CA ILE A 583 24.00 4.40 -6.70
C ILE A 583 23.08 5.61 -6.88
N VAL A 584 23.01 6.49 -5.88
CA VAL A 584 22.22 7.73 -5.96
C VAL A 584 22.73 8.63 -7.09
N LYS A 585 24.06 8.77 -7.24
CA LYS A 585 24.66 9.53 -8.34
C LYS A 585 24.38 8.90 -9.69
N ALA A 586 24.32 7.58 -9.79
CA ALA A 586 23.93 6.89 -11.01
C ALA A 586 22.47 7.13 -11.36
N ALA A 587 21.57 7.15 -10.38
CA ALA A 587 20.16 7.52 -10.57
C ALA A 587 20.01 8.98 -11.04
N GLU A 588 20.66 9.93 -10.37
CA GLU A 588 20.66 11.36 -10.76
C GLU A 588 21.20 11.57 -12.18
N LYS A 589 22.17 10.76 -12.61
CA LYS A 589 22.79 10.85 -13.93
C LYS A 589 22.13 10.01 -15.01
N CYS A 590 21.22 9.09 -14.68
CA CYS A 590 20.58 8.25 -15.67
C CYS A 590 19.71 9.11 -16.62
N SER A 591 20.02 9.12 -17.91
CA SER A 591 19.21 9.87 -18.90
C SER A 591 17.79 9.34 -19.02
N ALA A 592 17.57 8.06 -18.68
CA ALA A 592 16.26 7.42 -18.70
C ALA A 592 15.55 7.46 -17.34
N GLY A 593 16.23 7.80 -16.23
CA GLY A 593 15.63 7.85 -14.90
C GLY A 593 15.12 6.50 -14.37
N ILE A 594 15.79 5.39 -14.73
CA ILE A 594 15.32 4.01 -14.50
C ILE A 594 16.09 3.24 -13.41
N ILE A 595 16.92 3.96 -12.64
CA ILE A 595 17.76 3.36 -11.60
C ILE A 595 17.13 3.69 -10.27
N HIS A 596 16.74 2.66 -9.53
CA HIS A 596 16.09 2.76 -8.23
C HIS A 596 17.11 2.46 -7.14
N PRO A 597 17.56 3.46 -6.35
CA PRO A 597 18.63 3.25 -5.39
C PRO A 597 18.26 2.32 -4.24
N GLY A 598 16.97 2.20 -3.93
CA GLY A 598 16.49 1.43 -2.78
C GLY A 598 17.03 1.97 -1.46
N ASN A 599 17.10 1.10 -0.46
CA ASN A 599 17.59 1.47 0.86
C ASN A 599 19.12 1.38 0.98
N PRO A 600 19.75 2.31 1.72
CA PRO A 600 21.19 2.27 1.97
C PRO A 600 21.57 0.98 2.69
N GLN A 601 22.61 0.33 2.18
CA GLN A 601 23.08 -0.95 2.70
C GLN A 601 24.11 -0.78 3.83
N ASP A 602 24.72 0.42 3.94
CA ASP A 602 25.66 0.78 5.02
C ASP A 602 25.07 1.94 5.86
N PRO A 603 24.61 1.68 7.10
CA PRO A 603 24.11 2.71 8.01
C PRO A 603 25.17 3.72 8.46
N GLY A 604 26.47 3.45 8.26
CA GLY A 604 27.58 4.32 8.67
C GLY A 604 28.07 5.32 7.61
N GLU A 605 27.41 5.42 6.45
CA GLU A 605 27.88 6.25 5.35
C GLU A 605 27.71 7.76 5.63
N LYS A 606 28.74 8.57 5.31
CA LYS A 606 28.70 10.02 5.53
C LYS A 606 27.57 10.68 4.71
N ASN A 607 26.76 11.51 5.37
CA ASN A 607 25.61 12.23 4.80
C ASN A 607 24.45 11.32 4.35
N LEU A 608 24.23 10.20 5.04
CA LEU A 608 23.20 9.24 4.70
C LEU A 608 21.79 9.85 4.57
N ASP A 609 21.37 10.68 5.53
CA ASP A 609 20.04 11.31 5.50
C ASP A 609 19.80 12.14 4.23
N LYS A 610 20.81 12.90 3.80
CA LYS A 610 20.76 13.69 2.55
C LYS A 610 20.73 12.80 1.31
N LEU A 611 21.40 11.65 1.35
CA LEU A 611 21.38 10.68 0.25
C LEU A 611 20.03 9.95 0.17
N ILE A 612 19.42 9.62 1.31
CA ILE A 612 18.07 9.03 1.37
C ILE A 612 17.04 10.02 0.81
N GLU A 613 17.09 11.29 1.21
CA GLU A 613 16.18 12.32 0.71
C GLU A 613 16.30 12.49 -0.82
N LYS A 614 17.52 12.40 -1.36
CA LYS A 614 17.75 12.42 -2.81
C LYS A 614 17.27 11.15 -3.50
N ALA A 615 17.50 9.99 -2.89
CA ALA A 615 17.08 8.69 -3.41
C ALA A 615 15.56 8.55 -3.47
N ALA A 616 14.82 9.20 -2.55
CA ALA A 616 13.36 9.18 -2.51
C ALA A 616 12.68 9.64 -3.80
N LYS A 617 13.37 10.46 -4.61
CA LYS A 617 12.88 10.91 -5.93
C LYS A 617 12.92 9.83 -7.01
N PHE A 618 13.61 8.73 -6.75
CA PHE A 618 13.90 7.64 -7.67
C PHE A 618 13.56 6.28 -7.03
N GLN A 619 12.64 6.24 -6.05
CA GLN A 619 12.14 4.99 -5.44
C GLN A 619 10.97 4.42 -6.23
#